data_AF-A0A938P103-F1
#
_entry.id   AF-A0A938P103-F1
#
_cell.length_a   1.000
_cell.length_b   1.000
_cell.length_c   1.000
_cell.angle_alpha   90.00
_cell.angle_beta   90.00
_cell.angle_gamma   90.00
#
_symmetry.space_group_name_H-M   'P 1'
#
loop_
_entity.id
_entity.type
_entity.pdbx_description
1 polymer ?
#
loop_
_entity_poly.entity_id
_entity_poly.type
_entity_poly.pdbx_seq_one_letter_code
_entity_poly.pdbx_strand_id
1 'polypeptide(L)' 'MYHKISDFLENWKYESGATMKILDSLTDKSLGQKVSKEGRTLGYLAWHLAVTIGEMADKAGLKV' A
#
# COMPACT_ATOMS: atom_id res chain seq x y z
N MET A 1 16.75 -1.83 -9.91
CA MET A 1 16.38 -1.05 -11.10
C MET A 1 15.62 -1.98 -12.03
N TYR A 2 14.48 -1.54 -12.56
CA TYR A 2 13.75 -2.33 -13.56
C TYR A 2 14.32 -2.01 -14.94
N HIS A 3 14.58 -3.05 -15.74
CA HIS A 3 15.11 -2.87 -17.09
C HIS A 3 14.00 -2.95 -18.14
N LYS A 4 12.90 -3.63 -17.82
CA LYS A 4 11.69 -3.73 -18.64
C LYS A 4 10.45 -3.44 -17.81
N ILE A 5 9.40 -3.01 -18.49
CA ILE A 5 8.07 -2.82 -17.89
C ILE A 5 7.55 -4.16 -17.32
N SER A 6 7.82 -5.28 -17.99
CA SER A 6 7.44 -6.62 -17.52
C SER A 6 7.99 -6.93 -16.13
N ASP A 7 9.24 -6.55 -15.86
CA ASP A 7 9.91 -6.80 -14.58
C ASP A 7 9.15 -6.08 -13.45
N PHE A 8 8.74 -4.83 -13.70
CA PHE A 8 7.94 -4.05 -12.77
C PHE A 8 6.54 -4.66 -12.59
N LEU A 9 5.86 -5.03 -13.67
CA LEU A 9 4.49 -5.55 -13.61
C LEU A 9 4.41 -6.91 -12.89
N GLU A 10 5.39 -7.78 -13.08
CA GLU A 10 5.46 -9.07 -12.38
C GLU A 10 5.64 -8.86 -10.88
N ASN A 11 6.58 -7.99 -10.50
CA ASN A 11 6.79 -7.67 -9.08
C ASN A 11 5.57 -6.96 -8.48
N TRP A 12 4.98 -6.00 -9.20
CA TRP A 12 3.77 -5.29 -8.78
C TRP A 12 2.61 -6.26 -8.53
N LYS A 13 2.41 -7.26 -9.41
CA LYS A 13 1.38 -8.29 -9.24
C LYS A 13 1.58 -9.07 -7.94
N TYR A 14 2.82 -9.44 -7.63
CA TYR A 14 3.13 -10.17 -6.38
C TYR A 14 2.90 -9.28 -5.15
N GLU A 15 3.50 -8.09 -5.12
CA GLU A 15 3.47 -7.19 -3.95
C GLU A 15 2.07 -6.63 -3.65
N SER A 16 1.31 -6.27 -4.69
CA SER A 16 -0.08 -5.82 -4.52
C SER A 16 -0.97 -6.96 -4.01
N GLY A 17 -0.78 -8.19 -4.51
CA GLY A 17 -1.51 -9.36 -4.04
C GLY A 17 -1.16 -9.74 -2.59
N ALA A 18 0.11 -9.68 -2.21
CA ALA A 18 0.55 -9.92 -0.83
C ALA A 18 0.00 -8.86 0.12
N THR A 19 0.07 -7.59 -0.27
CA THR A 19 -0.49 -6.46 0.49
C THR A 19 -2.00 -6.61 0.66
N MET A 20 -2.72 -6.96 -0.41
CA MET A 20 -4.17 -7.15 -0.37
C MET A 20 -4.57 -8.24 0.63
N LYS A 21 -3.87 -9.39 0.67
CA LYS A 21 -4.12 -10.44 1.65
C LYS A 21 -4.03 -9.95 3.10
N ILE A 22 -3.11 -9.03 3.38
CA ILE A 22 -2.97 -8.41 4.71
C ILE A 22 -4.15 -7.46 4.96
N LEU A 23 -4.48 -6.59 4.01
CA LEU A 23 -5.59 -5.65 4.13
C LEU A 23 -6.94 -6.37 4.32
N ASP A 24 -7.18 -7.46 3.60
CA ASP A 24 -8.39 -8.30 3.71
C ASP A 24 -8.52 -8.99 5.08
N SER A 25 -7.40 -9.17 5.80
CA SER A 25 -7.41 -9.76 7.14
C SER A 25 -7.77 -8.76 8.25
N LEU A 26 -7.86 -7.46 7.92
CA LEU A 26 -8.17 -6.42 8.88
C LEU A 26 -9.65 -6.45 9.27
N THR A 27 -9.92 -6.09 10.53
CA THR A 27 -11.26 -5.88 11.08
C THR A 27 -11.39 -4.45 11.60
N ASP A 28 -12.61 -3.92 11.71
CA ASP A 28 -12.86 -2.58 12.27
C ASP A 28 -12.17 -2.36 13.62
N LYS A 29 -12.18 -3.39 14.49
CA LYS A 29 -11.47 -3.36 15.78
C LYS A 29 -9.96 -3.21 15.60
N SER A 30 -9.36 -3.95 14.65
CA SER A 30 -7.92 -3.90 14.40
C SER A 30 -7.45 -2.55 13.85
N LEU A 31 -8.32 -1.78 13.19
CA LEU A 31 -7.96 -0.48 12.60
C LEU A 31 -7.49 0.54 13.66
N GLY A 32 -7.96 0.41 14.90
CA GLY A 32 -7.54 1.26 16.02
C GLY A 32 -6.18 0.91 16.62
N GLN A 33 -5.57 -0.21 16.25
CA GLN A 33 -4.32 -0.70 16.84
C GLN A 33 -3.15 0.23 16.55
N LYS A 34 -2.34 0.54 17.56
CA LYS A 34 -1.03 1.20 17.44
C LYS A 34 0.09 0.28 17.93
N VAL A 35 1.25 0.34 17.30
CA VAL A 35 2.45 -0.43 17.70
C VAL A 35 3.28 0.32 18.75
N SER A 36 3.35 1.65 18.65
CA SER A 36 3.96 2.54 19.64
C SER A 36 3.01 3.70 19.96
N LYS A 37 3.25 4.40 21.07
CA LYS A 37 2.38 5.50 21.54
C LYS A 37 2.30 6.64 20.51
N GLU A 38 3.42 6.97 19.89
CA GLU A 38 3.60 8.03 18.89
C GLU A 38 3.26 7.55 17.46
N GLY A 39 3.07 6.24 17.29
CA GLY A 39 2.80 5.62 15.99
C GLY A 39 1.43 5.96 15.41
N ARG A 40 1.30 5.71 14.10
CA ARG A 40 0.04 5.71 13.36
C ARG A 40 -0.77 4.46 13.70
N THR A 41 -2.09 4.57 13.60
CA THR A 41 -2.96 3.41 13.73
C THR A 41 -2.84 2.51 12.51
N LEU A 42 -3.19 1.24 12.66
CA LEU A 42 -3.21 0.30 11.54
C LEU A 42 -4.15 0.75 10.43
N GLY A 43 -5.32 1.32 10.77
CA GLY A 43 -6.24 1.89 9.79
C GLY A 43 -5.68 3.09 9.04
N TYR A 44 -4.93 3.97 9.71
CA TYR A 44 -4.24 5.08 9.03
C TYR A 44 -3.21 4.54 8.04
N LEU A 45 -2.43 3.53 8.41
CA LEU A 45 -1.41 2.93 7.54
C LEU A 45 -2.05 2.23 6.33
N ALA A 46 -3.13 1.46 6.55
CA ALA A 46 -3.89 0.84 5.47
C ALA A 46 -4.41 1.89 4.47
N TRP A 47 -5.00 2.98 4.97
CA TRP A 47 -5.49 4.06 4.12
C TRP A 47 -4.37 4.81 3.41
N HIS A 48 -3.26 5.07 4.10
CA HIS A 48 -2.07 5.68 3.51
C HIS A 48 -1.56 4.87 2.31
N LEU A 49 -1.47 3.55 2.42
CA LEU A 49 -1.07 2.69 1.30
C LEU A 49 -2.05 2.78 0.12
N ALA A 50 -3.36 2.79 0.39
CA ALA A 50 -4.37 2.87 -0.66
C ALA A 50 -4.28 4.17 -1.47
N VAL A 51 -4.13 5.32 -0.81
CA VAL A 51 -4.04 6.63 -1.49
C VAL A 51 -2.69 6.88 -2.16
N THR A 52 -1.63 6.25 -1.65
CA THR A 52 -0.25 6.42 -2.16
C THR A 52 -0.13 5.97 -3.62
N ILE A 53 -0.96 5.04 -4.10
CA ILE A 53 -0.93 4.60 -5.51
C ILE A 53 -1.20 5.78 -6.45
N GLY A 54 -2.24 6.57 -6.19
CA GLY A 54 -2.54 7.77 -6.97
C GLY A 54 -1.55 8.89 -6.72
N GLU A 55 -1.22 9.15 -5.45
CA GLU A 55 -0.27 10.20 -5.07
C GLU A 55 1.09 10.00 -5.77
N MET A 56 1.68 8.81 -5.66
CA MET A 56 3.00 8.54 -6.23
C MET A 56 2.99 8.44 -7.75
N ALA A 57 1.89 7.97 -8.34
CA ALA A 57 1.73 8.00 -9.80
C ALA A 57 1.72 9.44 -10.33
N ASP A 58 0.97 10.34 -9.69
CA ASP A 58 0.99 11.78 -10.01
C ASP A 58 2.39 12.37 -9.83
N LYS A 59 3.08 12.09 -8.72
CA LYS A 59 4.48 12.53 -8.51
C LYS A 59 5.47 11.98 -9.53
N ALA A 60 5.18 10.82 -10.11
CA ALA A 60 5.95 10.23 -11.19
C ALA A 60 5.59 10.80 -12.58
N GLY A 61 4.65 11.76 -12.66
CA GLY A 61 4.19 12.36 -13.91
C GLY A 61 3.18 11.50 -14.68
N LEU A 62 2.63 10.47 -14.04
CA LEU A 62 1.54 9.66 -14.61
C LEU A 62 0.22 10.36 -14.32
N LYS A 63 -0.59 10.56 -15.35
CA LYS A 63 -1.96 11.05 -15.17
C LYS A 63 -2.82 9.92 -14.60
N VAL A 64 -3.33 10.11 -13.40
CA VAL A 64 -4.21 9.19 -12.66
C VAL A 64 -5.47 9.89 -12.22
#